data_AF-A0A8D0CVY2-F1
#
_entry.id   AF-A0A8D0CVY2-F1
#
_cell.length_a   1.000
_cell.length_b   1.000
_cell.length_c   1.000
_cell.angle_alpha   90.00
_cell.angle_beta   90.00
_cell.angle_gamma   90.00
#
_symmetry.space_group_name_H-M   'P 1'
#
loop_
_entity.id
_entity.type
_entity.pdbx_description
1 polymer ?
#
loop_
_entity_poly.entity_id
_entity_poly.type
_entity_poly.pdbx_seq_one_letter_code
_entity_poly.pdbx_strand_id
1 'polypeptide(L)'
;MFVSPAGCADSLIKELHHFRILGDDQYGRYQQYGAEQCLQLIGGLQCPSAGCGAGLLPSDGGRRVECDRRLGCGFVFCRLCRERYHEGACLTAQAPPTVEAAQVS
;
A
#
# COMPACT_ATOMS: atom_id res chain seq x y z
N MET A 1 5.02 -13.33 -3.35
CA MET A 1 5.15 -14.75 -2.97
C MET A 1 5.21 -15.56 -4.25
N PHE A 2 6.28 -16.32 -4.48
CA PHE A 2 6.40 -17.18 -5.66
C PHE A 2 6.25 -18.63 -5.21
N VAL A 3 5.28 -19.32 -5.81
CA VAL A 3 5.02 -20.76 -5.65
C VAL A 3 5.68 -21.47 -6.83
N SER A 4 6.02 -22.75 -6.66
CA SER A 4 6.49 -23.61 -7.77
C SER A 4 5.66 -23.39 -9.04
N PRO A 5 6.26 -23.37 -10.25
CA PRO A 5 5.53 -23.17 -11.52
C PRO A 5 4.36 -24.13 -11.73
N ALA A 6 4.42 -25.30 -11.09
CA ALA A 6 3.37 -26.32 -11.11
C ALA A 6 2.20 -26.07 -10.14
N GLY A 7 2.22 -24.96 -9.37
CA GLY A 7 1.14 -24.58 -8.47
C GLY A 7 0.94 -25.49 -7.26
N CYS A 8 1.93 -26.31 -6.91
CA CYS A 8 1.84 -27.24 -5.79
C CYS A 8 1.67 -26.51 -4.45
N ALA A 9 0.79 -27.04 -3.59
CA ALA A 9 0.58 -26.55 -2.23
C ALA A 9 1.90 -26.58 -1.41
N ASP A 10 2.07 -25.62 -0.49
CA ASP A 10 3.23 -25.48 0.40
C ASP A 10 4.62 -25.44 -0.27
N SER A 11 4.68 -25.17 -1.59
CA SER A 11 5.94 -25.09 -2.34
C SER A 11 6.58 -23.70 -2.30
N LEU A 12 6.36 -22.96 -1.21
CA LEU A 12 6.94 -21.63 -1.03
C LEU A 12 8.46 -21.76 -0.82
N ILE A 13 9.21 -20.96 -1.58
CA ILE A 13 10.66 -20.82 -1.37
C ILE A 13 10.87 -20.17 0.00
N LYS A 14 11.36 -20.96 0.95
CA LYS A 14 11.56 -20.53 2.35
C LYS A 14 12.80 -19.64 2.52
N GLU A 15 13.75 -19.76 1.59
CA GLU A 15 15.03 -19.10 1.70
C GLU A 15 15.18 -17.97 0.67
N LEU A 16 15.19 -16.73 1.17
CA LEU A 16 15.11 -15.50 0.38
C LEU A 16 16.36 -15.24 -0.47
N HIS A 17 17.51 -15.80 -0.08
CA HIS A 17 18.76 -15.61 -0.84
C HIS A 17 18.70 -16.22 -2.25
N HIS A 18 17.83 -17.19 -2.50
CA HIS A 18 17.63 -17.73 -3.85
C HIS A 18 17.17 -16.67 -4.85
N PHE A 19 16.45 -15.63 -4.40
CA PHE A 19 16.00 -14.55 -5.28
C PHE A 19 17.12 -13.59 -5.69
N ARG A 20 18.33 -13.69 -5.11
CA ARG A 20 19.49 -12.92 -5.59
C ARG A 20 19.90 -13.29 -7.01
N ILE A 21 19.50 -14.46 -7.50
CA ILE A 21 19.72 -14.88 -8.90
C ILE A 21 19.07 -13.92 -9.91
N LEU A 22 18.06 -13.14 -9.48
CA LEU A 22 17.37 -12.17 -10.33
C LEU A 22 18.23 -10.92 -10.65
N GLY A 23 19.38 -10.76 -9.99
CA GLY A 23 20.21 -9.56 -10.07
C GLY A 23 19.73 -8.46 -9.13
N ASP A 24 20.63 -7.51 -8.82
CA ASP A 24 20.44 -6.54 -7.74
C ASP A 24 19.19 -5.66 -7.90
N ASP A 25 18.89 -5.16 -9.11
CA ASP A 25 17.70 -4.37 -9.39
C ASP A 25 16.39 -5.12 -9.10
N GLN A 26 16.26 -6.35 -9.61
CA GLN A 26 15.03 -7.13 -9.45
C GLN A 26 14.91 -7.68 -8.04
N TYR A 27 16.03 -8.04 -7.40
CA TYR A 27 16.06 -8.45 -6.00
C TYR A 27 15.68 -7.29 -5.06
N GLY A 28 16.15 -6.07 -5.35
CA GLY A 28 15.75 -4.86 -4.64
C GLY A 28 14.25 -4.59 -4.74
N ARG A 29 13.66 -4.70 -5.94
CA ARG A 29 12.20 -4.60 -6.14
C ARG A 29 11.45 -5.69 -5.39
N TYR A 30 11.93 -6.92 -5.43
CA TYR A 30 11.35 -8.03 -4.67
C TYR A 30 11.30 -7.74 -3.17
N GLN A 31 12.41 -7.26 -2.60
CA GLN A 31 12.48 -6.87 -1.19
C GLN A 31 11.52 -5.73 -0.86
N GLN A 32 11.46 -4.71 -1.71
CA GLN A 32 10.54 -3.60 -1.54
C GLN A 32 9.09 -4.08 -1.53
N TYR A 33 8.65 -4.80 -2.55
CA TYR A 33 7.28 -5.33 -2.61
C TYR A 33 6.96 -6.24 -1.41
N GLY A 34 7.93 -7.04 -0.96
CA GLY A 34 7.78 -7.85 0.25
C GLY A 34 7.50 -6.99 1.48
N ALA A 35 8.26 -5.91 1.68
CA ALA A 35 8.06 -4.98 2.79
C ALA A 35 6.70 -4.27 2.72
N GLU A 36 6.28 -3.82 1.53
CA GLU A 36 4.99 -3.15 1.31
C GLU A 36 3.81 -4.05 1.63
N GLN A 37 3.85 -5.31 1.15
CA GLN A 37 2.82 -6.31 1.43
C GLN A 37 2.78 -6.66 2.91
N CYS A 38 3.93 -6.87 3.55
CA CYS A 38 4.01 -7.13 4.99
C CYS A 38 3.39 -5.97 5.79
N LEU A 39 3.73 -4.72 5.43
CA LEU A 39 3.18 -3.53 6.08
C LEU A 39 1.65 -3.48 5.98
N GLN A 40 1.10 -3.81 4.81
CA GLN A 40 -0.34 -3.84 4.60
C GLN A 40 -1.03 -4.93 5.42
N LEU A 41 -0.43 -6.12 5.53
CA LEU A 41 -0.96 -7.25 6.31
C LEU A 41 -1.03 -6.94 7.81
N ILE A 42 -0.07 -6.20 8.35
CA ILE A 42 -0.06 -5.79 9.76
C ILE A 42 -0.87 -4.52 10.03
N GLY A 43 -1.63 -4.03 9.04
CA GLY A 43 -2.49 -2.86 9.19
C GLY A 43 -1.75 -1.50 9.15
N GLY A 44 -0.51 -1.50 8.67
CA GLY A 44 0.28 -0.32 8.38
C GLY A 44 -0.15 0.39 7.09
N LEU A 45 0.43 1.57 6.86
CA LEU A 45 0.10 2.45 5.74
C LEU A 45 1.38 2.92 5.06
N GLN A 46 1.35 3.05 3.74
CA GLN A 46 2.42 3.72 3.00
C GLN A 46 2.11 5.21 2.85
N CYS A 47 3.16 6.04 2.89
CA CYS A 47 3.04 7.45 2.58
C CYS A 47 2.64 7.62 1.10
N PRO A 48 1.54 8.35 0.80
CA PRO A 48 1.06 8.57 -0.57
C PRO A 48 1.86 9.63 -1.35
N SER A 49 2.79 10.33 -0.68
CA SER A 49 3.58 11.39 -1.31
C SER A 49 4.51 10.81 -2.39
N ALA A 50 4.48 11.44 -3.57
CA ALA A 50 5.34 11.06 -4.69
C ALA A 50 6.82 11.10 -4.28
N GLY A 51 7.52 9.97 -4.46
CA GLY A 51 8.93 9.84 -4.12
C GLY A 51 9.23 9.57 -2.64
N CYS A 52 8.22 9.44 -1.77
CA CYS A 52 8.44 9.04 -0.38
C CYS A 52 8.23 7.54 -0.16
N GLY A 53 6.98 7.05 -0.26
CA GLY A 53 6.65 5.63 -0.08
C GLY A 53 6.96 5.03 1.30
N ALA A 54 7.32 5.86 2.29
CA ALA A 54 7.71 5.40 3.62
C ALA A 54 6.61 4.57 4.29
N GLY A 55 6.99 3.46 4.90
CA GLY A 55 6.09 2.59 5.65
C GLY A 55 5.82 3.13 7.06
N LEU A 56 4.55 3.25 7.43
CA LEU A 56 4.09 3.85 8.68
C LEU A 56 3.20 2.87 9.44
N LEU A 57 3.44 2.77 10.75
CA LEU A 57 2.62 2.02 11.70
C LEU A 57 2.07 2.99 12.74
N PRO A 58 1.01 3.77 12.40
CA PRO A 58 0.43 4.69 13.35
C PRO A 58 -0.16 3.92 14.54
N SER A 59 0.32 4.25 15.75
CA SER A 59 -0.14 3.66 17.01
C SER A 59 -1.57 4.09 17.36
N ASP A 60 -1.99 5.24 16.84
CA ASP A 60 -3.32 5.80 17.07
C ASP A 60 -4.30 5.37 15.97
N GLY A 61 -5.49 4.94 16.38
CA GLY A 61 -6.63 4.68 15.49
C GLY A 61 -7.22 5.94 14.85
N GLY A 62 -6.54 7.08 14.96
CA GLY A 62 -6.96 8.37 14.44
C GLY A 62 -6.96 8.42 12.90
N ARG A 63 -7.78 9.32 12.35
CA ARG A 63 -7.81 9.59 10.90
C ARG A 63 -6.60 10.38 10.41
N ARG A 64 -5.97 11.19 11.27
CA ARG A 64 -4.79 11.99 10.93
C ARG A 64 -3.54 11.14 11.06
N VAL A 65 -2.80 10.97 9.98
CA VAL A 65 -1.49 10.28 9.98
C VAL A 65 -0.44 11.24 9.46
N GLU A 66 0.69 11.30 10.15
CA GLU A 66 1.83 12.13 9.76
C GLU A 66 3.01 11.23 9.42
N CYS A 67 3.59 11.45 8.24
CA CYS A 67 4.81 10.77 7.83
C CYS A 67 5.99 11.40 8.59
N ASP A 68 6.63 10.67 9.51
CA ASP A 68 7.72 11.17 10.34
C ASP A 68 8.83 11.80 9.48
N ARG A 69 9.21 13.05 9.76
CA ARG A 69 10.24 13.80 9.02
C ARG A 69 11.65 13.22 9.15
N ARG A 70 11.90 12.37 10.15
CA ARG A 70 13.20 11.72 10.33
C ARG A 70 13.46 10.63 9.29
N LEU A 71 12.41 9.94 8.86
CA LEU A 71 12.50 8.83 7.89
C LEU A 71 11.75 9.11 6.58
N GLY A 72 10.83 10.07 6.56
CA GLY A 72 9.96 10.37 5.44
C GLY A 72 9.82 11.88 5.21
N CYS A 73 8.72 12.27 4.58
CA CYS A 73 8.58 13.61 3.99
C CYS A 73 7.81 14.63 4.84
N GLY A 74 7.28 14.27 6.01
CA GLY A 74 6.44 15.18 6.81
C GLY A 74 5.01 15.35 6.30
N PHE A 75 4.60 14.61 5.28
CA PHE A 75 3.26 14.72 4.71
C PHE A 75 2.19 14.22 5.68
N VAL A 76 1.14 15.03 5.88
CA VAL A 76 0.01 14.71 6.75
C VAL A 76 -1.19 14.35 5.89
N PHE A 77 -1.70 13.13 6.07
CA PHE A 77 -2.74 12.56 5.23
C PHE A 77 -3.82 11.86 6.06
N CYS A 78 -4.97 11.65 5.41
CA CYS A 78 -6.09 10.93 5.98
C CYS A 78 -5.87 9.42 5.82
N ARG A 79 -6.00 8.67 6.92
CA ARG A 79 -5.88 7.20 6.95
C ARG A 79 -6.85 6.49 5.98
N LEU A 80 -8.02 7.08 5.75
CA LEU A 80 -9.11 6.45 4.99
C LEU A 80 -8.96 6.64 3.48
N CYS A 81 -8.93 7.89 3.02
CA CYS A 81 -8.83 8.20 1.59
C CYS A 81 -7.40 8.31 1.07
N ARG A 82 -6.38 8.31 1.96
CA ARG A 82 -4.96 8.50 1.63
C ARG A 82 -4.64 9.84 0.96
N GLU A 83 -5.55 10.79 1.01
CA GLU A 83 -5.35 12.17 0.53
C GLU A 83 -4.84 13.08 1.64
N ARG A 84 -4.47 14.32 1.28
CA ARG A 84 -4.11 15.36 2.25
C ARG A 84 -5.15 15.41 3.38
N TYR A 85 -4.68 15.51 4.62
CA TYR A 85 -5.57 15.49 5.76
C TYR A 85 -6.63 16.60 5.67
N HIS A 86 -7.87 16.23 5.98
CA HIS A 86 -9.03 17.10 5.91
C HIS A 86 -9.92 16.86 7.13
N GLU A 87 -10.67 17.88 7.51
CA GLU A 87 -11.72 17.80 8.52
C GLU A 87 -13.04 17.42 7.84
N GLY A 88 -13.81 16.52 8.44
CA GLY A 88 -15.07 16.01 7.85
C GLY A 88 -14.93 14.68 7.10
N ALA A 89 -15.95 14.34 6.31
CA ALA A 89 -16.04 13.07 5.58
C ALA A 89 -15.12 13.06 4.34
N CYS A 90 -14.67 11.86 3.93
CA CYS A 90 -13.87 11.69 2.72
C CYS A 90 -14.73 11.91 1.47
N LEU A 91 -14.28 12.73 0.54
CA LEU A 91 -15.01 13.06 -0.70
C LEU A 91 -15.22 11.83 -1.61
N THR A 92 -14.28 10.88 -1.60
CA THR A 92 -14.31 9.65 -2.41
C THR A 92 -15.26 8.57 -1.90
N ALA A 93 -15.99 8.82 -0.80
CA ALA A 93 -17.11 7.96 -0.39
C ALA A 93 -18.41 8.25 -1.17
N GLN A 94 -18.43 9.24 -2.06
CA GLN A 94 -19.51 9.39 -3.03
C GLN A 94 -19.23 8.43 -4.20
N ALA A 95 -19.93 7.29 -4.21
CA ALA A 95 -20.05 6.46 -5.41
C ALA A 95 -20.40 7.34 -6.62
N PRO A 96 -19.91 7.04 -7.84
CA PRO A 96 -20.33 7.79 -9.01
C PRO A 96 -21.86 7.82 -9.07
N PRO A 97 -22.49 8.95 -9.40
CA PRO A 97 -23.94 8.96 -9.59
C PRO A 97 -24.25 7.95 -10.67
N THR A 98 -25.03 6.92 -10.33
CA THR A 98 -25.65 6.04 -11.30
C THR A 98 -26.50 6.92 -12.20
N VAL A 99 -25.97 7.24 -13.39
CA VAL A 99 -26.72 7.95 -14.41
C VAL A 99 -27.76 6.94 -14.91
N GLU A 100 -28.95 7.07 -14.35
CA GLU A 100 -30.17 6.41 -14.78
C GLU A 100 -30.48 6.86 -16.21
N ALA A 101 -30.08 6.05 -17.20
CA ALA A 101 -30.48 6.23 -18.58
C ALA A 101 -31.78 5.45 -18.83
N ALA A 102 -32.90 6.03 -18.41
CA ALA A 102 -34.22 5.64 -18.84
C ALA A 102 -34.66 6.49 -20.03
N GLN A 103 -34.61 5.97 -21.27
CA GLN A 103 -35.43 6.38 -22.44
C GLN A 103 -35.44 5.17 -23.41
N VAL A 104 -36.50 4.35 -23.51
CA VAL A 104 -37.72 4.53 -24.34
C VAL A 104 -37.41 5.22 -25.68
N SER A 105 -37.33 4.41 -26.75
CA SER A 105 -38.20 4.46 -27.93
C SER A 105 -37.94 3.26 -28.84
#